data_AF-A0A523U6L8-F1
#
_entry.id   AF-A0A523U6L8-F1
#
_cell.length_a   1.000
_cell.length_b   1.000
_cell.length_c   1.000
_cell.angle_alpha   90.00
_cell.angle_beta   90.00
_cell.angle_gamma   90.00
#
_symmetry.space_group_name_H-M   'P 1'
#
loop_
_entity.id
_entity.type
_entity.pdbx_description
1 polymer ?
#
loop_
_entity_poly.entity_id
_entity_poly.type
_entity_poly.pdbx_seq_one_letter_code
_entity_poly.pdbx_strand_id
1 'polypeptide(L)'
;MRRLGFTLIEVMTVISIILVLAITLVVAIVGLQSIARKKATVSLMKRIELGLQSYYGHFNAYPPDGHSETVTDANGNDLSGSSALLYYLAWKYADGKTITDFILEEVRKRSAATVSSGKERLMAVNGGVPYLPELRGKDIRIVDGRACLIDGWGKPIQYDNILNGGMDSSARGPDPRELRNGGEPFHLESYDLWSHGKDGVKPKGQTAEDDITRKEASE
;
A
#
# COMPACT_ATOMS: atom_id res chain seq x y z
N MET A 1 -63.17 22.12 12.77
CA MET A 1 -61.70 22.08 12.90
C MET A 1 -61.09 22.79 11.69
N ARG A 2 -60.47 23.96 11.85
CA ARG A 2 -59.79 24.66 10.75
C ARG A 2 -58.36 24.14 10.65
N ARG A 3 -58.00 23.56 9.50
CA ARG A 3 -56.60 23.21 9.20
C ARG A 3 -55.88 24.48 8.75
N LEU A 4 -54.85 24.89 9.48
CA LEU A 4 -53.92 25.93 9.06
C LEU A 4 -52.98 25.30 8.02
N GLY A 5 -53.00 25.81 6.79
CA GLY A 5 -52.10 25.39 5.73
C GLY A 5 -50.82 26.23 5.75
N PHE A 6 -49.69 25.62 5.41
CA PHE A 6 -48.42 26.32 5.24
C PHE A 6 -48.47 27.25 4.03
N THR A 7 -47.84 28.42 4.16
CA THR A 7 -47.73 29.36 3.05
C THR A 7 -46.60 28.93 2.10
N LEU A 8 -46.74 29.23 0.81
CA LEU A 8 -45.70 28.90 -0.18
C LEU A 8 -44.34 29.51 0.18
N ILE A 9 -44.34 30.72 0.76
CA ILE A 9 -43.12 31.42 1.15
C ILE A 9 -42.41 30.77 2.35
N GLU A 10 -43.17 30.20 3.28
CA GLU A 10 -42.63 29.50 4.45
C GLU A 10 -41.93 28.20 4.02
N VAL A 11 -42.53 27.45 3.10
CA VAL A 11 -41.88 26.26 2.53
C VAL A 11 -40.66 26.64 1.69
N MET A 12 -40.74 27.72 0.91
CA MET A 12 -39.65 28.13 0.02
C MET A 12 -38.41 28.59 0.80
N THR A 13 -38.60 29.40 1.83
CA THR A 13 -37.49 29.89 2.69
C THR A 13 -36.81 28.74 3.44
N VAL A 14 -37.58 27.77 3.95
CA VAL A 14 -37.02 26.58 4.61
C VAL A 14 -36.14 25.78 3.65
N ILE A 15 -36.62 25.53 2.43
CA ILE A 15 -35.82 24.82 1.41
C ILE A 15 -34.57 25.63 1.06
N SER A 16 -34.66 26.96 0.91
CA SER A 16 -33.49 27.80 0.64
C SER A 16 -32.43 27.71 1.74
N ILE A 17 -32.84 27.73 3.01
CA ILE A 17 -31.91 27.59 4.14
C ILE A 17 -31.26 26.20 4.15
N ILE A 18 -32.03 25.13 3.93
CA ILE A 18 -31.51 23.76 3.86
C ILE A 18 -30.48 23.62 2.74
N LEU A 19 -30.74 24.20 1.56
CA LEU A 19 -29.82 24.12 0.41
C LEU A 19 -28.51 24.86 0.68
N VAL A 20 -28.55 26.06 1.28
CA VAL A 20 -27.35 26.79 1.66
C VAL A 20 -26.52 25.98 2.67
N LEU A 21 -27.16 25.44 3.71
CA LEU A 21 -26.48 24.61 4.71
C LEU A 21 -25.87 23.35 4.09
N ALA A 22 -26.58 22.68 3.18
CA ALA A 22 -26.10 21.48 2.52
C ALA A 22 -24.87 21.76 1.64
N ILE A 23 -24.86 22.85 0.88
CA ILE A 23 -23.72 23.24 0.03
C ILE A 23 -22.49 23.54 0.89
N THR A 24 -22.64 24.34 1.96
CA THR A 24 -21.52 24.66 2.87
C THR A 24 -20.94 23.40 3.51
N LEU A 25 -21.79 22.45 3.89
CA LEU A 25 -21.36 21.19 4.49
C LEU A 25 -20.51 20.33 3.53
N VAL A 26 -20.91 20.23 2.24
CA VAL A 26 -20.16 19.45 1.25
C VAL A 26 -18.74 19.98 1.06
N VAL A 27 -18.57 21.31 0.97
CA VAL A 27 -17.24 21.94 0.80
C VAL A 27 -16.33 21.65 2.00
N ALA A 28 -16.86 21.67 3.22
CA ALA A 28 -16.08 21.39 4.43
C ALA A 28 -15.55 19.95 4.50
N ILE A 29 -16.33 18.97 4.02
CA ILE A 29 -15.97 17.54 4.12
C ILE A 29 -14.79 17.18 3.20
N VAL A 30 -14.69 17.79 2.02
CA VAL A 30 -13.65 17.46 1.02
C VAL A 30 -12.23 17.72 1.57
N GLY A 31 -12.03 18.79 2.33
CA GLY A 31 -10.73 19.12 2.95
C GLY A 31 -10.32 18.17 4.08
N LEU A 32 -11.28 17.64 4.85
CA LEU A 32 -11.00 16.70 5.94
C LEU A 32 -10.61 15.31 5.42
N GLN A 33 -11.14 14.90 4.27
CA GLN A 33 -10.82 13.59 3.68
C GLN A 33 -9.35 13.49 3.29
N SER A 34 -8.74 14.51 2.70
CA SER A 34 -7.31 14.47 2.31
C SER A 34 -6.39 14.31 3.52
N ILE A 35 -6.70 15.00 4.63
CA ILE A 35 -5.96 14.86 5.89
C ILE A 35 -6.12 13.45 6.46
N ALA A 36 -7.33 12.91 6.44
CA ALA A 36 -7.59 11.55 6.91
C ALA A 36 -6.82 10.50 6.08
N ARG A 37 -6.75 10.69 4.75
CA ARG A 37 -5.97 9.82 3.85
C ARG A 37 -4.47 9.92 4.12
N LYS A 38 -3.90 11.14 4.26
CA LYS A 38 -2.49 11.34 4.64
C LYS A 38 -2.17 10.66 5.97
N LYS A 39 -3.02 10.83 6.99
CA LYS A 39 -2.87 10.16 8.29
C LYS A 39 -2.93 8.63 8.17
N ALA A 40 -3.82 8.10 7.34
CA ALA A 40 -3.91 6.67 7.08
C ALA A 40 -2.64 6.14 6.42
N THR A 41 -2.10 6.85 5.41
CA THR A 41 -0.83 6.51 4.75
C THR A 41 0.33 6.49 5.73
N VAL A 42 0.50 7.55 6.53
CA VAL A 42 1.57 7.64 7.54
C VAL A 42 1.43 6.51 8.57
N SER A 43 0.21 6.21 9.04
CA SER A 43 -0.02 5.11 9.98
C SER A 43 0.31 3.76 9.38
N LEU A 44 0.04 3.54 8.09
CA LEU A 44 0.40 2.30 7.39
C LEU A 44 1.92 2.19 7.23
N MET A 45 2.60 3.28 6.83
CA MET A 45 4.06 3.33 6.71
C MET A 45 4.74 2.98 8.03
N LYS A 46 4.31 3.57 9.15
CA LYS A 46 4.85 3.22 10.48
C LYS A 46 4.72 1.73 10.80
N ARG A 47 3.60 1.10 10.41
CA ARG A 47 3.39 -0.34 10.62
C ARG A 47 4.31 -1.17 9.74
N ILE A 48 4.50 -0.77 8.48
CA ILE A 48 5.45 -1.40 7.56
C ILE A 48 6.87 -1.29 8.13
N GLU A 49 7.28 -0.12 8.62
CA GLU A 49 8.61 0.09 9.21
C GLU A 49 8.88 -0.82 10.41
N LEU A 50 7.91 -0.97 11.31
CA LEU A 50 8.02 -1.92 12.43
C LEU A 50 8.16 -3.37 11.94
N GLY A 51 7.44 -3.74 10.89
CA GLY A 51 7.58 -5.05 10.24
C GLY A 51 8.95 -5.25 9.60
N LEU A 52 9.47 -4.23 8.90
CA LEU A 52 10.80 -4.24 8.31
C LEU A 52 11.91 -4.36 9.36
N GLN A 53 11.79 -3.65 10.48
CA GLN A 53 12.73 -3.77 11.61
C GLN A 53 12.72 -5.18 12.20
N SER A 54 11.53 -5.75 12.39
CA SER A 54 11.37 -7.12 12.90
C SER A 54 11.94 -8.16 11.93
N TYR A 55 11.71 -7.97 10.63
CA TYR A 55 12.28 -8.80 9.57
C TYR A 55 13.81 -8.73 9.57
N TYR A 56 14.37 -7.52 9.62
CA TYR A 56 15.81 -7.30 9.69
C TYR A 56 16.42 -7.96 10.92
N GLY A 57 15.77 -7.90 12.09
CA GLY A 57 16.23 -8.58 13.30
C GLY A 57 16.35 -10.11 13.15
N HIS A 58 15.58 -10.72 12.25
CA HIS A 58 15.62 -12.17 12.03
C HIS A 58 16.54 -12.58 10.88
N PHE A 59 16.59 -11.81 9.79
CA PHE A 59 17.31 -12.18 8.58
C PHE A 59 18.58 -11.36 8.33
N ASN A 60 18.83 -10.32 9.14
CA ASN A 60 19.93 -9.37 8.99
C ASN A 60 19.99 -8.72 7.59
N ALA A 61 18.83 -8.65 6.93
CA ALA A 61 18.62 -8.09 5.61
C ALA A 61 17.19 -7.57 5.52
N TYR A 62 16.92 -6.59 4.65
CA TYR A 62 15.55 -6.18 4.34
C TYR A 62 14.94 -7.10 3.27
N PRO A 63 13.61 -7.19 3.19
CA PRO A 63 12.94 -8.00 2.17
C PRO A 63 13.39 -7.65 0.75
N PRO A 64 13.53 -8.65 -0.14
CA PRO A 64 13.67 -8.43 -1.57
C PRO A 64 12.57 -7.51 -2.13
N ASP A 65 12.95 -6.67 -3.08
CA ASP A 65 12.06 -5.69 -3.72
C ASP A 65 11.60 -6.11 -5.12
N GLY A 66 12.19 -7.15 -5.71
CA GLY A 66 11.84 -7.58 -7.07
C GLY A 66 12.37 -6.66 -8.19
N HIS A 67 13.23 -5.68 -7.88
CA HIS A 67 13.83 -4.76 -8.85
C HIS A 67 15.23 -5.21 -9.26
N SER A 68 16.09 -5.47 -8.28
CA SER A 68 17.46 -5.96 -8.51
C SER A 68 17.54 -7.49 -8.68
N GLU A 69 16.51 -8.20 -8.22
CA GLU A 69 16.43 -9.65 -8.27
C GLU A 69 15.03 -10.10 -8.65
N THR A 70 14.91 -11.22 -9.38
CA THR A 70 13.58 -11.77 -9.71
C THR A 70 13.00 -12.43 -8.46
N VAL A 71 11.94 -11.83 -7.92
CA VAL A 71 11.12 -12.41 -6.86
C VAL A 71 9.88 -12.99 -7.51
N THR A 72 9.60 -14.27 -7.26
CA THR A 72 8.42 -14.93 -7.83
C THR A 72 7.55 -15.49 -6.71
N ASP A 73 6.24 -15.36 -6.85
CA ASP A 73 5.29 -15.98 -5.92
C ASP A 73 5.15 -17.50 -6.14
N ALA A 74 4.37 -18.14 -5.28
CA ALA A 74 4.07 -19.58 -5.36
C ALA A 74 3.36 -20.00 -6.67
N ASN A 75 2.80 -19.06 -7.42
CA ASN A 75 2.12 -19.30 -8.69
C ASN A 75 3.00 -19.00 -9.91
N GLY A 76 4.25 -18.56 -9.72
CA GLY A 76 5.15 -18.24 -10.82
C GLY A 76 5.03 -16.80 -11.35
N ASN A 77 4.34 -15.88 -10.65
CA ASN A 77 4.29 -14.48 -11.09
C ASN A 77 5.42 -13.67 -10.46
N ASP A 78 6.09 -12.87 -11.29
CA ASP A 78 7.10 -11.93 -10.83
C ASP A 78 6.47 -10.84 -9.97
N LEU A 79 7.04 -10.60 -8.79
CA LEU A 79 6.64 -9.59 -7.84
C LEU A 79 7.67 -8.46 -7.83
N SER A 80 7.22 -7.24 -7.61
CA SER A 80 8.09 -6.09 -7.40
C SER A 80 7.46 -5.03 -6.49
N GLY A 81 8.32 -4.18 -5.91
CA GLY A 81 8.01 -3.10 -4.98
C GLY A 81 7.01 -3.52 -3.90
N SER A 82 5.83 -2.90 -3.95
CA SER A 82 4.72 -3.14 -3.01
C SER A 82 4.31 -4.61 -2.87
N SER A 83 4.31 -5.34 -3.98
CA SER A 83 3.82 -6.73 -4.02
C SER A 83 4.85 -7.70 -3.44
N ALA A 84 6.13 -7.48 -3.74
CA ALA A 84 7.23 -8.22 -3.12
C ALA A 84 7.28 -7.93 -1.61
N LEU A 85 7.17 -6.67 -1.21
CA LEU A 85 7.11 -6.29 0.20
C LEU A 85 5.95 -6.97 0.94
N LEU A 86 4.75 -6.96 0.36
CA LEU A 86 3.59 -7.64 0.94
C LEU A 86 3.85 -9.14 1.09
N TYR A 87 4.43 -9.77 0.07
CA TYR A 87 4.72 -11.20 0.05
C TYR A 87 5.62 -11.62 1.22
N TYR A 88 6.71 -10.88 1.46
CA TYR A 88 7.63 -11.17 2.56
C TYR A 88 7.09 -10.75 3.93
N LEU A 89 6.37 -9.64 4.06
CA LEU A 89 5.95 -9.16 5.39
C LEU A 89 4.63 -9.76 5.88
N ALA A 90 3.68 -10.04 4.99
CA ALA A 90 2.31 -10.36 5.41
C ALA A 90 2.00 -11.86 5.49
N TRP A 91 2.84 -12.72 4.89
CA TRP A 91 2.63 -14.18 4.80
C TRP A 91 1.22 -14.58 4.27
N LYS A 92 0.55 -13.68 3.56
CA LYS A 92 -0.86 -13.80 3.20
C LYS A 92 -1.00 -13.48 1.72
N TYR A 93 -0.63 -14.45 0.90
CA TYR A 93 -0.76 -14.35 -0.55
C TYR A 93 -2.22 -14.56 -0.95
N ALA A 94 -2.86 -13.50 -1.46
CA ALA A 94 -4.13 -13.61 -2.18
C ALA A 94 -3.80 -14.02 -3.62
N ASP A 95 -4.37 -15.10 -4.13
CA ASP A 95 -4.00 -15.75 -5.41
C ASP A 95 -4.32 -14.95 -6.69
N GLY A 96 -4.38 -13.63 -6.59
CA GLY A 96 -4.79 -12.75 -7.69
C GLY A 96 -6.26 -12.92 -8.10
N LYS A 97 -7.03 -13.87 -7.54
CA LYS A 97 -8.41 -14.13 -7.95
C LYS A 97 -9.42 -14.20 -6.81
N THR A 98 -9.04 -14.33 -5.54
CA THR A 98 -10.02 -14.29 -4.43
C THR A 98 -9.42 -13.70 -3.14
N ILE A 99 -10.00 -12.59 -2.64
CA ILE A 99 -9.58 -11.90 -1.40
C ILE A 99 -10.27 -12.52 -0.15
N THR A 100 -11.07 -13.57 -0.31
CA THR A 100 -11.82 -14.16 0.81
C THR A 100 -11.07 -15.34 1.41
N ASP A 101 -10.79 -15.21 2.70
CA ASP A 101 -10.33 -16.22 3.65
C ASP A 101 -8.83 -16.52 3.67
N PHE A 102 -8.13 -15.60 4.34
CA PHE A 102 -6.78 -15.78 4.85
C PHE A 102 -6.73 -16.76 6.04
N ILE A 103 -7.08 -18.03 5.79
CA ILE A 103 -6.87 -19.14 6.73
C ILE A 103 -5.69 -19.99 6.25
N LEU A 104 -4.77 -20.18 7.18
CA LEU A 104 -3.50 -20.89 7.10
C LEU A 104 -3.64 -22.42 6.89
N GLU A 105 -4.72 -22.92 6.27
CA GLU A 105 -4.99 -24.37 6.25
C GLU A 105 -5.34 -25.03 4.91
N GLU A 106 -5.40 -24.33 3.77
CA GLU A 106 -5.80 -24.99 2.50
C GLU A 106 -4.86 -24.85 1.30
N VAL A 107 -3.59 -24.45 1.52
CA VAL A 107 -2.51 -24.69 0.54
C VAL A 107 -2.18 -26.20 0.42
N ARG A 108 -2.77 -27.07 1.26
CA ARG A 108 -2.40 -28.50 1.35
C ARG A 108 -3.18 -29.45 0.42
N LYS A 109 -4.14 -29.03 -0.41
CA LYS A 109 -4.93 -30.00 -1.21
C LYS A 109 -5.11 -29.70 -2.71
N ARG A 110 -4.14 -29.07 -3.36
CA ARG A 110 -3.99 -29.17 -4.83
C ARG A 110 -2.60 -29.60 -5.27
N SER A 111 -2.13 -30.71 -4.70
CA SER A 111 -1.18 -31.60 -5.35
C SER A 111 -1.55 -33.07 -5.12
N ALA A 112 -2.84 -33.40 -5.20
CA ALA A 112 -3.30 -34.79 -5.29
C ALA A 112 -3.31 -35.32 -6.74
N ALA A 113 -2.99 -34.49 -7.74
CA ALA A 113 -2.94 -34.90 -9.14
C ALA A 113 -1.66 -34.38 -9.80
N THR A 114 -0.51 -34.80 -9.26
CA THR A 114 0.80 -35.08 -9.90
C THR A 114 1.86 -35.00 -8.81
N VAL A 115 1.88 -36.01 -7.95
CA VAL A 115 3.09 -36.36 -7.20
C VAL A 115 3.49 -37.73 -7.71
N SER A 116 4.35 -37.75 -8.72
CA SER A 116 5.23 -38.89 -8.92
C SER A 116 6.53 -38.55 -8.19
N SER A 117 6.56 -38.86 -6.90
CA SER A 117 7.79 -38.92 -6.10
C SER A 117 8.61 -37.62 -6.00
N GLY A 118 8.21 -36.71 -5.12
CA GLY A 118 9.01 -35.52 -4.79
C GLY A 118 8.14 -34.45 -4.15
N LYS A 119 7.84 -34.60 -2.87
CA LYS A 119 6.97 -33.71 -2.11
C LYS A 119 7.74 -32.43 -1.77
N GLU A 120 8.04 -31.60 -2.77
CA GLU A 120 8.53 -30.24 -2.53
C GLU A 120 7.37 -29.44 -1.97
N ARG A 121 7.26 -29.48 -0.64
CA ARG A 121 6.41 -28.62 0.15
C ARG A 121 6.87 -27.20 -0.15
N LEU A 122 6.13 -26.45 -0.98
CA LEU A 122 6.36 -25.02 -1.19
C LEU A 122 6.55 -24.39 0.20
N MET A 123 7.79 -24.03 0.51
CA MET A 123 8.17 -23.67 1.85
C MET A 123 7.53 -22.34 2.19
N ALA A 124 7.09 -22.24 3.44
CA ALA A 124 6.59 -20.97 3.90
C ALA A 124 7.74 -19.94 3.86
N VAL A 125 7.62 -18.86 3.08
CA VAL A 125 8.49 -17.68 3.19
C VAL A 125 8.61 -17.31 4.66
N ASN A 126 9.84 -17.05 5.10
CA ASN A 126 10.17 -16.74 6.48
C ASN A 126 9.69 -17.78 7.52
N GLY A 127 9.51 -19.03 7.13
CA GLY A 127 9.03 -20.09 8.03
C GLY A 127 7.59 -19.90 8.49
N GLY A 128 6.80 -19.04 7.82
CA GLY A 128 5.38 -18.82 8.15
C GLY A 128 5.13 -17.74 9.20
N VAL A 129 6.15 -16.96 9.57
CA VAL A 129 6.02 -15.84 10.51
C VAL A 129 5.65 -14.56 9.75
N PRO A 130 4.46 -13.97 10.00
CA PRO A 130 4.13 -12.65 9.46
C PRO A 130 4.81 -11.54 10.27
N TYR A 131 5.43 -10.60 9.57
CA TYR A 131 6.04 -9.39 10.13
C TYR A 131 5.10 -8.17 10.06
N LEU A 132 3.98 -8.30 9.35
CA LEU A 132 2.92 -7.28 9.28
C LEU A 132 1.56 -7.88 9.67
N PRO A 133 1.37 -8.30 10.93
CA PRO A 133 0.21 -9.09 11.35
C PRO A 133 -1.12 -8.34 11.31
N GLU A 134 -1.12 -7.02 11.50
CA GLU A 134 -2.34 -6.21 11.66
C GLU A 134 -2.94 -5.68 10.35
N LEU A 135 -2.66 -6.30 9.20
CA LEU A 135 -3.15 -5.79 7.91
C LEU A 135 -4.67 -5.78 7.85
N ARG A 136 -5.22 -4.62 7.51
CA ARG A 136 -6.65 -4.45 7.28
C ARG A 136 -6.93 -4.77 5.82
N GLY A 137 -8.10 -5.31 5.50
CA GLY A 137 -8.47 -5.58 4.11
C GLY A 137 -8.42 -4.35 3.20
N LYS A 138 -8.59 -3.15 3.75
CA LYS A 138 -8.45 -1.87 3.03
C LYS A 138 -7.00 -1.45 2.73
N ASP A 139 -6.02 -2.09 3.37
CA ASP A 139 -4.59 -1.82 3.18
C ASP A 139 -4.02 -2.65 2.01
N ILE A 140 -4.83 -3.53 1.37
CA ILE A 140 -4.42 -4.44 0.30
C ILE A 140 -5.39 -4.36 -0.88
N ARG A 141 -4.86 -4.33 -2.11
CA ARG A 141 -5.64 -4.32 -3.35
C ARG A 141 -4.87 -5.02 -4.45
N ILE A 142 -5.60 -5.66 -5.34
CA ILE A 142 -5.03 -6.24 -6.55
C ILE A 142 -4.81 -5.13 -7.58
N VAL A 143 -3.56 -4.96 -7.99
CA VAL A 143 -3.12 -4.03 -9.05
C VAL A 143 -2.34 -4.86 -10.06
N ASP A 144 -2.75 -4.83 -11.33
CA ASP A 144 -2.13 -5.61 -12.41
C ASP A 144 -1.98 -7.11 -12.11
N GLY A 145 -3.01 -7.70 -11.48
CA GLY A 145 -3.03 -9.12 -11.11
C GLY A 145 -2.25 -9.48 -9.85
N ARG A 146 -1.61 -8.51 -9.19
CA ARG A 146 -0.77 -8.71 -8.00
C ARG A 146 -1.38 -8.05 -6.77
N ALA A 147 -1.32 -8.71 -5.61
CA ALA A 147 -1.70 -8.08 -4.36
C ALA A 147 -0.62 -7.07 -3.93
N CYS A 148 -1.02 -5.82 -3.72
CA CYS A 148 -0.14 -4.72 -3.33
C CYS A 148 -0.64 -4.05 -2.05
N LEU A 149 0.30 -3.56 -1.24
CA LEU A 149 -0.01 -2.65 -0.13
C LEU A 149 -0.41 -1.29 -0.69
N ILE A 150 -1.55 -0.75 -0.28
CA ILE A 150 -2.02 0.54 -0.76
C ILE A 150 -2.05 1.61 0.32
N ASP A 151 -1.72 2.83 -0.09
CA ASP A 151 -1.82 4.03 0.72
C ASP A 151 -3.28 4.48 0.96
N GLY A 152 -3.46 5.57 1.72
CA GLY A 152 -4.76 6.16 1.99
C GLY A 152 -5.50 6.69 0.76
N TRP A 153 -4.85 6.78 -0.40
CA TRP A 153 -5.46 7.13 -1.68
C TRP A 153 -5.77 5.91 -2.56
N GLY A 154 -5.43 4.71 -2.10
CA GLY A 154 -5.68 3.46 -2.80
C GLY A 154 -4.67 3.16 -3.90
N LYS A 155 -3.50 3.81 -3.87
CA LYS A 155 -2.37 3.56 -4.78
C LYS A 155 -1.32 2.69 -4.10
N PRO A 156 -0.57 1.85 -4.84
CA PRO A 156 0.49 1.05 -4.24
C PRO A 156 1.54 1.91 -3.52
N ILE A 157 1.87 1.54 -2.29
CA ILE A 157 3.06 2.03 -1.61
C ILE A 157 4.28 1.53 -2.38
N GLN A 158 5.28 2.38 -2.49
CA GLN A 158 6.51 2.07 -3.18
C GLN A 158 7.60 1.67 -2.18
N TYR A 159 8.41 0.71 -2.57
CA TYR A 159 9.46 0.11 -1.75
C TYR A 159 10.63 -0.30 -2.64
N ASP A 160 11.84 0.07 -2.22
CA ASP A 160 13.08 -0.25 -2.92
C ASP A 160 14.14 -0.68 -1.89
N ASN A 161 14.77 -1.83 -2.09
CA ASN A 161 15.77 -2.38 -1.19
C ASN A 161 17.18 -2.06 -1.71
N ILE A 162 17.78 -1.02 -1.12
CA ILE A 162 19.03 -0.44 -1.60
C ILE A 162 20.26 -1.25 -1.15
N LEU A 163 20.11 -2.18 -0.19
CA LEU A 163 21.24 -2.97 0.32
C LEU A 163 21.72 -4.08 -0.60
N ASN A 164 20.84 -4.67 -1.41
CA ASN A 164 21.20 -5.78 -2.31
C ASN A 164 21.50 -5.31 -3.74
N GLY A 165 21.03 -4.11 -4.12
CA GLY A 165 21.44 -3.46 -5.34
C GLY A 165 22.85 -2.91 -5.16
N GLY A 166 23.85 -3.57 -5.77
CA GLY A 166 25.14 -2.95 -6.00
C GLY A 166 24.95 -1.52 -6.53
N MET A 167 25.95 -0.67 -6.35
CA MET A 167 25.98 0.73 -6.79
C MET A 167 25.79 0.96 -8.32
N ASP A 168 25.18 0.03 -9.05
CA ASP A 168 24.73 0.18 -10.41
C ASP A 168 23.32 0.81 -10.42
N SER A 169 23.27 2.06 -10.87
CA SER A 169 22.05 2.84 -11.07
C SER A 169 21.02 2.21 -12.01
N SER A 170 21.38 1.19 -12.80
CA SER A 170 20.47 0.53 -13.75
C SER A 170 19.54 -0.52 -13.13
N ALA A 171 19.79 -0.96 -11.88
CA ALA A 171 19.00 -1.97 -11.17
C ALA A 171 18.17 -1.41 -10.00
N ARG A 172 18.20 -0.09 -9.78
CA ARG A 172 17.44 0.59 -8.72
C ARG A 172 15.97 0.70 -9.10
N GLY A 173 15.07 0.55 -8.13
CA GLY A 173 13.66 0.87 -8.29
C GLY A 173 13.44 2.37 -8.57
N PRO A 174 12.23 2.78 -8.95
CA PRO A 174 11.91 4.19 -9.16
C PRO A 174 12.17 5.00 -7.89
N ASP A 175 12.99 6.04 -7.92
CA ASP A 175 13.27 6.87 -6.73
C ASP A 175 12.40 8.14 -6.76
N PRO A 176 11.64 8.47 -5.70
CA PRO A 176 10.83 9.70 -5.66
C PRO A 176 11.68 10.97 -5.84
N ARG A 177 13.01 10.90 -5.64
CA ARG A 177 13.95 12.03 -5.79
C ARG A 177 14.46 12.23 -7.21
N GLU A 178 14.27 11.28 -8.14
CA GLU A 178 14.56 11.52 -9.57
C GLU A 178 13.65 12.60 -10.19
N LEU A 179 12.48 12.82 -9.60
CA LEU A 179 11.51 13.83 -9.99
C LEU A 179 11.79 15.20 -9.35
N ARG A 180 12.65 15.24 -8.30
CA ARG A 180 12.89 16.40 -7.42
C ARG A 180 14.28 17.01 -7.58
N ASN A 181 14.81 17.07 -8.81
CA ASN A 181 16.12 17.64 -9.15
C ASN A 181 17.27 17.09 -8.27
N GLY A 182 17.47 15.77 -8.28
CA GLY A 182 18.75 15.17 -7.85
C GLY A 182 19.08 15.33 -6.37
N GLY A 183 18.08 15.19 -5.48
CA GLY A 183 18.37 15.02 -4.06
C GLY A 183 19.06 13.67 -3.80
N GLU A 184 20.17 13.69 -3.06
CA GLU A 184 20.91 12.52 -2.57
C GLU A 184 19.99 11.38 -2.08
N PRO A 185 20.41 10.09 -2.22
CA PRO A 185 19.82 8.93 -1.56
C PRO A 185 19.26 9.28 -0.18
N PHE A 186 17.95 9.09 0.05
CA PHE A 186 17.36 9.49 1.33
C PHE A 186 17.98 8.67 2.45
N HIS A 187 18.52 7.48 2.17
CA HIS A 187 19.58 6.84 2.96
C HIS A 187 20.46 5.96 2.06
N LEU A 188 21.78 6.04 2.22
CA LEU A 188 22.75 5.25 1.46
C LEU A 188 22.81 3.76 1.85
N GLU A 189 22.09 3.31 2.88
CA GLU A 189 22.46 2.05 3.56
C GLU A 189 21.29 1.15 4.00
N SER A 190 20.06 1.29 3.47
CA SER A 190 18.96 0.37 3.89
C SER A 190 17.87 0.14 2.85
N TYR A 191 16.82 0.96 2.83
CA TYR A 191 15.67 0.85 1.92
C TYR A 191 14.98 2.20 1.78
N ASP A 192 14.25 2.39 0.68
CA ASP A 192 13.32 3.50 0.48
C ASP A 192 11.86 3.03 0.61
N LEU A 193 11.02 3.87 1.21
CA LEU A 193 9.58 3.64 1.40
C LEU A 193 8.83 4.97 1.23
N TRP A 194 7.90 5.03 0.28
CA TRP A 194 7.11 6.23 0.00
C TRP A 194 5.74 5.95 -0.62
N SER A 195 4.90 6.98 -0.68
CA SER A 195 3.59 6.99 -1.34
C SER A 195 3.54 8.20 -2.26
N HIS A 196 2.96 8.01 -3.44
CA HIS A 196 2.75 9.06 -4.43
C HIS A 196 1.57 9.99 -4.14
N GLY A 197 1.06 10.00 -2.90
CA GLY A 197 0.00 10.91 -2.52
C GLY A 197 -1.29 10.76 -3.33
N LYS A 198 -2.00 11.88 -3.45
CA LYS A 198 -3.27 12.00 -4.16
C LYS A 198 -3.07 11.90 -5.66
N ASP A 199 -2.02 12.51 -6.19
CA ASP A 199 -1.86 12.71 -7.61
C ASP A 199 -1.11 11.57 -8.33
N GLY A 200 -0.39 10.72 -7.60
CA GLY A 200 0.25 9.53 -8.15
C GLY A 200 1.59 9.81 -8.81
N VAL A 201 2.03 8.91 -9.68
CA VAL A 201 3.33 9.04 -10.33
C VAL A 201 3.37 10.32 -11.16
N LYS A 202 4.28 11.23 -10.82
CA LYS A 202 4.51 12.46 -11.58
C LYS A 202 5.50 12.25 -12.72
N PRO A 203 5.33 12.96 -13.86
CA PRO A 203 6.36 13.04 -14.88
C PRO A 203 7.65 13.67 -14.34
N LYS A 204 8.79 13.25 -14.91
CA LYS A 204 10.12 13.78 -14.56
C LYS A 204 10.17 15.31 -14.70
N GLY A 205 10.60 15.98 -13.64
CA GLY A 205 10.69 17.45 -13.57
C GLY A 205 9.45 18.18 -13.02
N GLN A 206 8.39 17.46 -12.61
CA GLN A 206 7.29 18.05 -11.84
C GLN A 206 7.47 17.83 -10.34
N THR A 207 7.10 18.84 -9.55
CA THR A 207 7.14 18.78 -8.08
C THR A 207 6.07 17.81 -7.56
N ALA A 208 6.52 16.77 -6.85
CA ALA A 208 5.68 15.82 -6.12
C ALA A 208 5.48 16.30 -4.68
N GLU A 209 4.66 17.34 -4.49
CA GLU A 209 4.50 18.01 -3.17
C GLU A 209 3.65 17.21 -2.17
N ASP A 210 2.84 16.27 -2.65
CA ASP A 210 1.94 15.43 -1.84
C ASP A 210 2.48 14.02 -1.58
N ASP A 211 3.66 13.69 -2.13
CA ASP A 211 4.37 12.46 -1.83
C ASP A 211 4.69 12.40 -0.34
N ILE A 212 4.45 11.24 0.28
CA ILE A 212 4.79 11.00 1.67
C ILE A 212 5.99 10.10 1.70
N THR A 213 7.07 10.56 2.33
CA THR A 213 8.28 9.76 2.55
C THR A 213 8.37 9.29 4.00
N ARG A 214 9.17 8.24 4.22
CA ARG A 214 9.51 7.75 5.56
C ARG A 214 9.95 8.85 6.55
N LYS A 215 10.77 9.81 6.10
CA LYS A 215 11.24 10.90 6.96
C LYS A 215 10.10 11.73 7.51
N GLU A 216 9.15 12.11 6.64
CA GLU A 216 7.93 12.83 7.05
C GLU A 216 6.99 11.96 7.89
N ALA A 217 7.01 10.65 7.72
CA ALA A 217 6.25 9.74 8.55
C ALA A 217 6.85 9.64 9.96
N SER A 218 8.17 9.77 10.12
CA SER A 218 8.86 9.63 11.42
C SER A 218 8.74 10.84 12.36
N GLU A 219 8.37 12.01 11.83
CA GLU A 219 8.07 13.24 12.59
C GLU A 219 6.68 13.19 13.26
#